data_AF-A0AAN6VMZ9-F1
#
_entry.id   AF-A0AAN6VMZ9-F1
#
_cell.length_a   1.000
_cell.length_b   1.000
_cell.length_c   1.000
_cell.angle_alpha   90.00
_cell.angle_beta   90.00
_cell.angle_gamma   90.00
#
_symmetry.space_group_name_H-M   'P 1'
#
loop_
_entity.id
_entity.type
_entity.pdbx_description
1 polymer ?
#
loop_
_entity_poly.entity_id
_entity_poly.type
_entity_poly.pdbx_seq_one_letter_code
_entity_poly.pdbx_strand_id
1 'polypeptide(L)'
;RRKGWTLEKSDEFSAYMGQAVWAWSNVTELAVKRLFSGEEESIRLLTQLISNGKLTPGNATGHAIPDEYTNAEMEALVIKAFYSYTIPAIWTVPALGAFVMDSGYTCDHIDPVTPKYMDADTAHATWTCYNNKLYYLVHANKGPARERDQVGCGDLTCTPDWDSYDQKFTILPGLHKLGTTQYGHITHRDLIIGAVRTYEHNGRKNGAGVAKISNRPTVNDLVNIDITTPGYVRIPVCGPAEAYANWLAIDNADRRDPGFPCNKVG
;
A
#
# COMPACT_ATOMS: atom_id res chain seq x y z
N ARG A 1 25.85 12.94 -14.20
CA ARG A 1 26.25 11.92 -13.18
C ARG A 1 24.98 11.29 -12.62
N ARG A 2 24.66 10.03 -12.96
CA ARG A 2 23.52 9.29 -12.38
C ARG A 2 23.87 8.85 -10.96
N LYS A 3 23.48 9.62 -9.94
CA LYS A 3 23.42 9.13 -8.55
C LYS A 3 22.13 8.32 -8.44
N GLY A 4 22.19 7.00 -8.22
CA GLY A 4 20.94 6.23 -8.14
C GLY A 4 21.01 4.81 -7.61
N TRP A 5 22.07 4.05 -7.90
CA TRP A 5 22.13 2.63 -7.53
C TRP A 5 23.46 2.33 -6.83
N THR A 6 23.38 1.86 -5.58
CA THR A 6 24.52 1.35 -4.80
C THR A 6 24.25 -0.10 -4.42
N LEU A 7 25.30 -0.89 -4.17
CA LEU A 7 25.18 -2.29 -3.72
C LEU A 7 24.29 -2.40 -2.48
N GLU A 8 24.45 -1.49 -1.52
CA GLU A 8 23.62 -1.43 -0.31
C GLU A 8 22.12 -1.22 -0.61
N LYS A 9 21.77 -0.37 -1.60
CA LYS A 9 20.37 -0.16 -2.00
C LYS A 9 19.80 -1.40 -2.70
N SER A 10 20.63 -2.14 -3.42
CA SER A 10 20.26 -3.41 -4.05
C SER A 10 20.03 -4.51 -3.02
N ASP A 11 20.91 -4.62 -2.02
CA ASP A 11 20.79 -5.59 -0.93
C ASP A 11 19.58 -5.30 -0.05
N GLU A 12 19.31 -4.02 0.23
CA GLU A 12 18.12 -3.62 0.98
C GLU A 12 16.82 -3.94 0.21
N PHE A 13 16.78 -3.64 -1.09
CA PHE A 13 15.66 -4.01 -1.95
C PHE A 13 15.45 -5.52 -2.02
N SER A 14 16.53 -6.30 -2.20
CA SER A 14 16.46 -7.77 -2.21
C SER A 14 16.02 -8.34 -0.86
N ALA A 15 16.46 -7.75 0.26
CA ALA A 15 16.02 -8.12 1.59
C ALA A 15 14.51 -7.86 1.77
N TYR A 16 14.00 -6.69 1.34
CA TYR A 16 12.56 -6.41 1.38
C TYR A 16 11.76 -7.33 0.47
N MET A 17 12.24 -7.59 -0.75
CA MET A 17 11.59 -8.54 -1.66
C MET A 17 11.57 -9.95 -1.07
N GLY A 18 12.66 -10.39 -0.43
CA GLY A 18 12.73 -11.67 0.26
C GLY A 18 11.75 -11.77 1.43
N GLN A 19 11.66 -10.73 2.26
CA GLN A 19 10.67 -10.65 3.34
C GLN A 19 9.24 -10.67 2.81
N ALA A 20 8.98 -9.99 1.69
CA ALA A 20 7.66 -9.92 1.10
C ALA A 20 7.23 -11.25 0.47
N VAL A 21 8.13 -11.94 -0.23
CA VAL A 21 7.92 -13.31 -0.72
C VAL A 21 7.64 -14.26 0.44
N TRP A 22 8.41 -14.16 1.53
CA TRP A 22 8.20 -14.99 2.73
C TRP A 22 6.84 -14.70 3.39
N ALA A 23 6.49 -13.42 3.55
CA ALA A 23 5.20 -13.01 4.13
C ALA A 23 4.02 -13.45 3.25
N TRP A 24 4.16 -13.37 1.92
CA TRP A 24 3.17 -13.85 0.96
C TRP A 24 3.02 -15.36 1.03
N SER A 25 4.14 -16.10 1.08
CA SER A 25 4.12 -17.56 1.23
C SER A 25 3.43 -17.96 2.53
N ASN A 26 3.74 -17.31 3.65
CA ASN A 26 3.17 -17.62 4.95
C ASN A 26 1.65 -17.33 5.00
N VAL A 27 1.20 -16.19 4.47
CA VAL A 27 -0.24 -15.89 4.41
C VAL A 27 -0.98 -16.78 3.42
N THR A 28 -0.36 -17.13 2.29
CA THR A 28 -0.94 -18.08 1.33
C THR A 28 -1.04 -19.48 1.94
N GLU A 29 -0.02 -19.93 2.66
CA GLU A 29 -0.03 -21.20 3.40
C GLU A 29 -1.12 -21.20 4.47
N LEU A 30 -1.25 -20.12 5.25
CA LEU A 30 -2.31 -19.99 6.25
C LEU A 30 -3.70 -19.99 5.60
N ALA A 31 -3.86 -19.32 4.46
CA ALA A 31 -5.10 -19.29 3.69
C ALA A 31 -5.49 -20.68 3.19
N VAL A 32 -4.54 -21.43 2.59
CA VAL A 32 -4.75 -22.80 2.12
C VAL A 32 -5.04 -23.74 3.30
N LYS A 33 -4.25 -23.66 4.38
CA LYS A 33 -4.46 -24.46 5.59
C LYS A 33 -5.83 -24.22 6.20
N ARG A 34 -6.29 -22.97 6.22
CA ARG A 34 -7.62 -22.61 6.72
C ARG A 34 -8.71 -23.09 5.76
N LEU A 35 -8.52 -22.93 4.45
CA LEU A 35 -9.47 -23.38 3.45
C LEU A 35 -9.69 -24.91 3.51
N PHE A 36 -8.62 -25.68 3.72
CA PHE A 36 -8.65 -27.15 3.80
C PHE A 36 -8.56 -27.70 5.22
N SER A 37 -8.93 -26.92 6.25
CA SER A 37 -8.82 -27.35 7.65
C SER A 37 -9.84 -28.41 8.08
N GLY A 38 -10.96 -28.53 7.35
CA GLY A 38 -12.09 -29.37 7.76
C GLY A 38 -12.97 -28.77 8.86
N GLU A 39 -12.73 -27.52 9.28
CA GLU A 39 -13.64 -26.77 10.17
C GLU A 39 -14.97 -26.48 9.47
N GLU A 40 -16.06 -26.28 10.21
CA GLU A 40 -17.40 -26.08 9.64
C GLU A 40 -17.46 -24.86 8.70
N GLU A 41 -16.81 -23.76 9.07
CA GLU A 41 -16.65 -22.58 8.24
C GLU A 41 -15.88 -22.88 6.95
N SER A 42 -14.84 -23.70 7.03
CA SER A 42 -14.00 -24.08 5.89
C SER A 42 -14.73 -25.05 4.95
N ILE A 43 -15.51 -25.98 5.48
CA ILE A 43 -16.39 -26.87 4.70
C ILE A 43 -17.46 -26.05 4.00
N ARG A 44 -18.10 -25.09 4.69
CA ARG A 44 -19.08 -24.19 4.07
C ARG A 44 -18.47 -23.33 2.98
N LEU A 45 -17.25 -22.85 3.18
CA LEU A 45 -16.48 -22.08 2.21
C LEU A 45 -16.13 -22.92 0.97
N LEU A 46 -15.52 -24.08 1.15
CA LEU A 46 -15.21 -25.03 0.07
C LEU A 46 -16.49 -25.44 -0.70
N THR A 47 -17.57 -25.73 0.02
CA THR A 47 -18.86 -26.06 -0.59
C THR A 47 -19.39 -24.90 -1.42
N GLN A 48 -19.27 -23.65 -0.96
CA GLN A 48 -19.68 -22.48 -1.74
C GLN A 48 -18.82 -22.26 -2.99
N LEU A 49 -17.51 -22.48 -2.88
CA LEU A 49 -16.57 -22.37 -3.99
C LEU A 49 -16.83 -23.44 -5.06
N ILE A 50 -17.22 -24.65 -4.67
CA ILE A 50 -17.51 -25.77 -5.59
C ILE A 50 -18.98 -25.74 -6.06
N SER A 51 -19.90 -25.22 -5.25
CA SER A 51 -21.33 -25.20 -5.54
C SER A 51 -21.64 -24.51 -6.86
N ASN A 52 -22.70 -24.99 -7.53
CA ASN A 52 -23.14 -24.51 -8.83
C ASN A 52 -22.08 -24.65 -9.93
N GLY A 53 -21.14 -25.57 -9.75
CA GLY A 53 -20.11 -25.90 -10.74
C GLY A 53 -19.07 -24.81 -10.98
N LYS A 54 -18.94 -23.83 -10.06
CA LYS A 54 -18.00 -22.71 -10.16
C LYS A 54 -16.51 -23.13 -10.25
N LEU A 55 -16.19 -24.35 -9.80
CA LEU A 55 -14.84 -24.94 -9.86
C LEU A 55 -14.83 -26.33 -10.52
N THR A 56 -15.90 -26.72 -11.21
CA THR A 56 -15.95 -27.97 -11.97
C THR A 56 -15.98 -27.65 -13.46
N PRO A 57 -15.05 -28.15 -14.28
CA PRO A 57 -15.19 -28.08 -15.73
C PRO A 57 -16.45 -28.84 -16.14
N GLY A 58 -17.50 -28.13 -16.56
CA GLY A 58 -18.62 -28.66 -17.31
C GLY A 58 -19.91 -28.98 -16.53
N ASN A 59 -20.98 -28.26 -16.87
CA ASN A 59 -22.27 -28.88 -17.11
C ASN A 59 -22.64 -28.60 -18.58
N ALA A 60 -22.78 -29.66 -19.38
CA ALA A 60 -23.16 -29.61 -20.79
C ALA A 60 -24.61 -29.13 -21.04
N THR A 61 -25.29 -28.55 -20.06
CA THR A 61 -26.65 -28.03 -20.19
C THR A 61 -26.74 -26.58 -19.72
N GLY A 62 -26.59 -25.66 -20.67
CA GLY A 62 -27.27 -24.36 -20.64
C GLY A 62 -26.53 -23.16 -20.03
N HIS A 63 -25.30 -23.31 -19.56
CA HIS A 63 -24.45 -22.16 -19.22
C HIS A 63 -23.17 -22.26 -20.05
N ALA A 64 -22.80 -21.16 -20.70
CA ALA A 64 -21.61 -21.10 -21.54
C ALA A 64 -20.43 -21.75 -20.81
N ILE A 65 -19.69 -22.61 -21.52
CA ILE A 65 -18.35 -23.01 -21.10
C ILE A 65 -17.65 -21.69 -20.74
N PRO A 66 -17.21 -21.45 -19.49
CA PRO A 66 -16.33 -20.33 -19.23
C PRO A 66 -15.18 -20.52 -20.19
N ASP A 67 -14.90 -19.54 -21.06
CA ASP A 67 -13.79 -19.61 -22.00
C ASP A 67 -12.59 -20.21 -21.25
N GLU A 68 -12.02 -21.30 -21.78
CA GLU A 68 -10.85 -21.92 -21.15
C GLU A 68 -9.86 -20.79 -20.89
N TYR A 69 -9.59 -20.50 -19.61
CA TYR A 69 -8.58 -19.51 -19.26
C TYR A 69 -7.31 -19.92 -19.99
N THR A 70 -6.88 -19.08 -20.92
CA THR A 70 -5.59 -19.27 -21.57
C THR A 70 -4.51 -19.27 -20.49
N ASN A 71 -3.39 -19.96 -20.74
CA ASN A 71 -2.25 -19.93 -19.82
C ASN A 71 -1.84 -18.48 -19.46
N ALA A 72 -1.99 -17.55 -20.41
CA ALA A 72 -1.73 -16.13 -20.22
C ALA A 72 -2.71 -15.46 -19.24
N GLU A 73 -3.99 -15.81 -19.26
CA GLU A 73 -4.98 -15.28 -18.32
C GLU A 73 -4.77 -15.86 -16.91
N MET A 74 -4.45 -17.15 -16.81
CA MET A 74 -4.07 -17.76 -15.52
C MET A 74 -2.81 -17.10 -14.95
N GLU A 75 -1.79 -16.88 -15.77
CA GLU A 75 -0.56 -16.19 -15.37
C GLU A 75 -0.86 -14.76 -14.89
N ALA A 76 -1.71 -14.01 -15.61
CA ALA A 76 -2.11 -12.66 -15.22
C ALA A 76 -2.85 -12.62 -13.87
N LEU A 77 -3.73 -13.60 -13.60
CA LEU A 77 -4.43 -13.72 -12.33
C LEU A 77 -3.46 -14.02 -11.18
N VAL A 78 -2.49 -14.92 -11.39
CA VAL A 78 -1.45 -15.23 -10.40
C VAL A 78 -0.57 -14.01 -10.11
N ILE A 79 -0.13 -13.29 -11.15
CA ILE A 79 0.65 -12.06 -11.02
C ILE A 79 -0.13 -11.01 -10.23
N LYS A 80 -1.41 -10.78 -10.57
CA LYS A 80 -2.26 -9.84 -9.85
C LYS A 80 -2.46 -10.24 -8.38
N ALA A 81 -2.73 -11.52 -8.12
CA ALA A 81 -2.90 -12.04 -6.77
C ALA A 81 -1.61 -11.87 -5.93
N PHE A 82 -0.46 -12.19 -6.52
CA PHE A 82 0.84 -12.04 -5.86
C PHE A 82 1.14 -10.57 -5.51
N TYR A 83 1.07 -9.68 -6.50
CA TYR A 83 1.42 -8.27 -6.28
C TYR A 83 0.38 -7.51 -5.46
N SER A 84 -0.88 -7.92 -5.48
CA SER A 84 -1.94 -7.28 -4.67
C SER A 84 -1.75 -7.50 -3.19
N TYR A 85 -1.10 -8.58 -2.80
CA TYR A 85 -0.69 -8.81 -1.43
C TYR A 85 0.67 -8.18 -1.13
N THR A 86 1.64 -8.40 -2.02
CA THR A 86 3.05 -8.11 -1.77
C THR A 86 3.35 -6.60 -1.77
N ILE A 87 2.75 -5.83 -2.70
CA ILE A 87 2.99 -4.38 -2.79
C ILE A 87 2.52 -3.66 -1.52
N PRO A 88 1.27 -3.82 -1.04
CA PRO A 88 0.85 -3.25 0.24
C PRO A 88 1.72 -3.69 1.41
N ALA A 89 2.09 -4.97 1.47
CA ALA A 89 2.89 -5.51 2.57
C ALA A 89 4.28 -4.86 2.63
N ILE A 90 4.96 -4.72 1.48
CA ILE A 90 6.25 -4.01 1.40
C ILE A 90 6.06 -2.55 1.80
N TRP A 91 5.03 -1.87 1.30
CA TRP A 91 4.82 -0.45 1.56
C TRP A 91 4.45 -0.15 3.00
N THR A 92 3.86 -1.10 3.73
CA THR A 92 3.68 -0.98 5.19
C THR A 92 4.96 -1.15 6.00
N VAL A 93 6.11 -1.47 5.37
CA VAL A 93 7.38 -1.50 6.09
C VAL A 93 7.72 -0.09 6.56
N PRO A 94 7.92 0.12 7.87
CA PRO A 94 8.15 1.46 8.44
C PRO A 94 9.30 2.24 7.80
N ALA A 95 10.33 1.53 7.31
CA ALA A 95 11.48 2.12 6.64
C ALA A 95 11.15 2.83 5.31
N LEU A 96 10.03 2.49 4.67
CA LEU A 96 9.53 3.20 3.50
C LEU A 96 8.69 4.41 3.87
N GLY A 97 8.03 4.39 5.04
CA GLY A 97 7.17 5.47 5.51
C GLY A 97 5.98 5.76 4.60
N ALA A 98 5.45 4.74 3.90
CA ALA A 98 4.34 4.91 2.99
C ALA A 98 3.02 5.07 3.73
N PHE A 99 2.17 5.97 3.24
CA PHE A 99 0.83 6.16 3.77
C PHE A 99 -0.11 6.75 2.72
N VAL A 100 -1.41 6.59 2.98
CA VAL A 100 -2.45 7.32 2.28
C VAL A 100 -2.74 8.59 3.05
N MET A 101 -2.44 9.74 2.43
CA MET A 101 -2.78 11.04 2.96
C MET A 101 -4.25 11.34 2.67
N ASP A 102 -5.08 11.45 3.71
CA ASP A 102 -6.38 12.12 3.62
C ASP A 102 -6.12 13.63 3.60
N SER A 103 -6.32 14.27 2.44
CA SER A 103 -6.03 15.70 2.29
C SER A 103 -6.94 16.58 3.15
N GLY A 104 -8.11 16.09 3.55
CA GLY A 104 -9.18 16.89 4.15
C GLY A 104 -9.98 17.73 3.15
N TYR A 105 -9.66 17.66 1.84
CA TYR A 105 -10.33 18.41 0.78
C TYR A 105 -11.18 17.52 -0.12
N THR A 106 -12.15 18.15 -0.78
CA THR A 106 -12.98 17.53 -1.81
C THR A 106 -12.24 17.47 -3.15
N CYS A 107 -12.71 16.62 -4.06
CA CYS A 107 -12.00 16.32 -5.33
C CYS A 107 -11.99 17.46 -6.36
N ASP A 108 -12.73 18.53 -6.10
CA ASP A 108 -12.76 19.77 -6.89
C ASP A 108 -11.60 20.72 -6.59
N HIS A 109 -10.85 20.47 -5.50
CA HIS A 109 -9.68 21.26 -5.16
C HIS A 109 -8.45 20.78 -5.95
N ILE A 110 -7.70 21.74 -6.49
CA ILE A 110 -6.46 21.48 -7.20
C ILE A 110 -5.29 21.73 -6.25
N ASP A 111 -4.48 20.70 -6.03
CA ASP A 111 -3.23 20.72 -5.26
C ASP A 111 -3.28 21.41 -3.88
N PRO A 112 -4.33 21.19 -3.04
CA PRO A 112 -4.56 21.97 -1.82
C PRO A 112 -3.50 21.77 -0.72
N VAL A 113 -2.68 20.74 -0.83
CA VAL A 113 -1.61 20.40 0.14
C VAL A 113 -0.21 20.86 -0.33
N THR A 114 -0.13 21.46 -1.52
CA THR A 114 1.11 22.01 -2.09
C THR A 114 1.23 23.51 -1.78
N PRO A 115 2.46 24.07 -1.74
CA PRO A 115 3.75 23.39 -1.75
C PRO A 115 4.18 22.87 -0.37
N LYS A 116 3.31 22.98 0.65
CA LYS A 116 3.66 22.78 2.05
C LYS A 116 4.11 21.34 2.36
N TYR A 117 3.35 20.34 1.91
CA TYR A 117 3.60 18.94 2.26
C TYR A 117 4.20 18.12 1.12
N MET A 118 3.98 18.54 -0.13
CA MET A 118 4.52 17.90 -1.34
C MET A 118 4.59 18.91 -2.49
N ASP A 119 5.35 18.56 -3.52
CA ASP A 119 5.40 19.31 -4.78
C ASP A 119 4.25 18.90 -5.72
N ALA A 120 3.90 19.77 -6.66
CA ALA A 120 2.82 19.55 -7.61
C ALA A 120 2.99 18.25 -8.42
N ASP A 121 4.20 17.95 -8.90
CA ASP A 121 4.49 16.71 -9.63
C ASP A 121 4.17 15.46 -8.79
N THR A 122 4.47 15.52 -7.48
CA THR A 122 4.13 14.42 -6.57
C THR A 122 2.62 14.34 -6.36
N ALA A 123 1.94 15.47 -6.17
CA ALA A 123 0.50 15.51 -6.03
C ALA A 123 -0.20 14.91 -7.26
N HIS A 124 0.19 15.32 -8.47
CA HIS A 124 -0.38 14.85 -9.74
C HIS A 124 -0.13 13.37 -10.02
N ALA A 125 1.01 12.83 -9.57
CA ALA A 125 1.35 11.42 -9.77
C ALA A 125 0.66 10.48 -8.78
N THR A 126 0.20 10.98 -7.63
CA THR A 126 -0.19 10.14 -6.49
C THR A 126 -1.65 10.25 -6.07
N TRP A 127 -2.40 11.19 -6.65
CA TRP A 127 -3.76 11.48 -6.20
C TRP A 127 -4.79 10.43 -6.63
N THR A 128 -5.87 10.35 -5.87
CA THR A 128 -7.09 9.63 -6.21
C THR A 128 -8.28 10.30 -5.53
N CYS A 129 -9.38 10.41 -6.28
CA CYS A 129 -10.68 10.79 -5.72
C CYS A 129 -11.47 9.55 -5.29
N TYR A 130 -11.94 9.53 -4.05
CA TYR A 130 -12.84 8.49 -3.53
C TYR A 130 -13.86 9.09 -2.57
N ASN A 131 -15.16 8.80 -2.76
CA ASN A 131 -16.27 9.35 -1.97
C ASN A 131 -16.22 10.88 -1.82
N ASN A 132 -15.94 11.58 -2.93
CA ASN A 132 -15.76 13.04 -2.99
C ASN A 132 -14.66 13.58 -2.06
N LYS A 133 -13.69 12.75 -1.65
CA LYS A 133 -12.51 13.15 -0.89
C LYS A 133 -11.24 12.89 -1.71
N LEU A 134 -10.30 13.81 -1.59
CA LEU A 134 -9.03 13.76 -2.28
C LEU A 134 -7.97 13.10 -1.40
N TYR A 135 -7.36 12.05 -1.92
CA TYR A 135 -6.32 11.28 -1.23
C TYR A 135 -5.04 11.23 -2.07
N TYR A 136 -3.91 11.03 -1.41
CA TYR A 136 -2.60 10.86 -2.07
C TYR A 136 -1.86 9.65 -1.51
N LEU A 137 -1.21 8.87 -2.36
CA LEU A 137 -0.31 7.79 -1.93
C LEU A 137 1.15 8.24 -1.99
N VAL A 138 1.69 8.58 -0.83
CA VAL A 138 3.01 9.21 -0.70
C VAL A 138 3.82 8.53 0.40
N HIS A 139 5.07 8.91 0.55
CA HIS A 139 5.88 8.43 1.65
C HIS A 139 6.75 9.50 2.30
N ALA A 140 6.98 9.32 3.61
CA ALA A 140 8.00 10.05 4.36
C ALA A 140 9.37 9.47 4.01
N ASN A 141 10.27 10.31 3.50
CA ASN A 141 11.61 9.87 3.15
C ASN A 141 12.38 9.36 4.37
N LYS A 142 13.41 8.53 4.13
CA LYS A 142 14.32 8.04 5.18
C LYS A 142 15.11 9.13 5.92
N GLY A 143 15.10 10.37 5.42
CA GLY A 143 15.71 11.52 6.07
C GLY A 143 14.87 12.09 7.22
N PRO A 144 15.44 13.00 8.02
CA PRO A 144 14.66 13.79 8.97
C PRO A 144 13.64 14.64 8.21
N ALA A 145 12.48 14.92 8.81
CA ALA A 145 11.50 15.82 8.19
C ALA A 145 12.04 17.24 8.03
N ARG A 146 13.05 17.63 8.81
CA ARG A 146 13.74 18.91 8.73
C ARG A 146 15.23 18.67 8.58
N GLU A 147 15.80 19.12 7.47
CA GLU A 147 17.24 19.13 7.26
C GLU A 147 17.83 20.48 7.67
N ARG A 148 19.10 20.46 8.07
CA ARG A 148 19.88 21.65 8.40
C ARG A 148 21.10 21.69 7.52
N ASP A 149 21.19 22.69 6.67
CA ASP A 149 22.38 22.92 5.85
C ASP A 149 23.21 24.05 6.47
N GLN A 150 24.52 23.79 6.53
CA GLN A 150 25.47 24.81 6.92
C GLN A 150 25.65 25.77 5.75
N VAL A 151 25.23 27.02 5.93
CA VAL A 151 25.46 28.04 4.92
C VAL A 151 26.90 28.52 5.11
N GLY A 152 27.79 28.06 4.23
CA GLY A 152 29.18 28.49 4.25
C GLY A 152 29.25 30.00 4.03
N CYS A 153 29.76 30.74 5.01
CA CYS A 153 30.02 32.15 4.83
C CYS A 153 31.49 32.34 4.39
N GLY A 154 31.69 33.21 3.39
CA GLY A 154 32.93 33.30 2.61
C GLY A 154 34.13 33.95 3.31
N ASP A 155 34.11 34.08 4.64
CA ASP A 155 35.20 34.70 5.43
C ASP A 155 35.48 33.88 6.71
N LEU A 156 36.71 33.93 7.22
CA LEU A 156 37.18 33.18 8.39
C LEU A 156 36.64 33.73 9.73
N THR A 157 35.90 34.83 9.72
CA THR A 157 35.42 35.53 10.92
C THR A 157 33.94 35.32 11.24
N CYS A 158 33.19 34.63 10.38
CA CYS A 158 31.75 34.41 10.57
C CYS A 158 31.45 33.18 11.44
N THR A 159 30.48 33.31 12.34
CA THR A 159 29.78 32.15 12.92
C THR A 159 28.97 31.45 11.83
N PRO A 160 29.06 30.11 11.69
CA PRO A 160 28.25 29.36 10.72
C PRO A 160 26.76 29.64 10.93
N ASP A 161 26.08 30.10 9.89
CA ASP A 161 24.62 30.16 9.86
C ASP A 161 24.06 28.81 9.40
N TRP A 162 22.88 28.47 9.92
CA TRP A 162 22.23 27.18 9.67
C TRP A 162 20.84 27.42 9.08
N ASP A 163 20.71 27.15 7.79
CA ASP A 163 19.40 27.13 7.15
C ASP A 163 18.71 25.82 7.49
N SER A 164 17.48 25.93 8.01
CA SER A 164 16.61 24.79 8.25
C SER A 164 15.51 24.77 7.20
N TYR A 165 15.35 23.66 6.50
CA TYR A 165 14.25 23.49 5.55
C TYR A 165 13.50 22.20 5.80
N ASP A 166 12.18 22.33 5.63
CA ASP A 166 11.22 21.26 5.79
C ASP A 166 11.24 20.39 4.51
N GLN A 167 11.59 19.11 4.70
CA GLN A 167 11.48 18.08 3.68
C GLN A 167 10.01 17.84 3.34
N LYS A 168 9.76 17.35 2.13
CA LYS A 168 8.41 17.08 1.64
C LYS A 168 8.18 15.59 1.44
N PHE A 169 6.92 15.17 1.48
CA PHE A 169 6.53 13.84 1.08
C PHE A 169 6.74 13.67 -0.42
N THR A 170 7.20 12.48 -0.82
CA THR A 170 7.56 12.19 -2.21
C THR A 170 6.79 10.97 -2.73
N ILE A 171 6.89 10.78 -4.05
CA ILE A 171 6.41 9.58 -4.74
C ILE A 171 7.14 8.32 -4.26
N LEU A 172 6.41 7.22 -4.07
CA LEU A 172 7.03 5.94 -3.71
C LEU A 172 7.92 5.40 -4.84
N PRO A 173 9.04 4.73 -4.48
CA PRO A 173 9.80 3.93 -5.43
C PRO A 173 8.89 2.90 -6.14
N GLY A 174 8.92 2.92 -7.47
CA GLY A 174 8.16 1.98 -8.28
C GLY A 174 6.68 2.32 -8.52
N LEU A 175 6.16 3.44 -7.97
CA LEU A 175 4.76 3.84 -8.21
C LEU A 175 4.43 3.96 -9.70
N HIS A 176 5.36 4.49 -10.51
CA HIS A 176 5.21 4.64 -11.97
C HIS A 176 5.07 3.32 -12.75
N LYS A 177 5.34 2.16 -12.11
CA LYS A 177 5.18 0.84 -12.72
C LYS A 177 3.82 0.21 -12.39
N LEU A 178 3.04 0.80 -11.48
CA LEU A 178 1.64 0.43 -11.26
C LEU A 178 0.81 0.68 -12.52
N GLY A 179 -0.32 -0.02 -12.65
CA GLY A 179 -1.21 0.01 -13.82
C GLY A 179 -0.69 -0.77 -15.04
N THR A 180 0.54 -1.27 -14.98
CA THR A 180 1.14 -2.08 -16.05
C THR A 180 0.90 -3.58 -15.83
N THR A 181 1.13 -4.38 -16.88
CA THR A 181 1.11 -5.86 -16.80
C THR A 181 2.13 -6.40 -15.79
N GLN A 182 3.23 -5.68 -15.56
CA GLN A 182 4.31 -6.08 -14.63
C GLN A 182 3.81 -6.31 -13.21
N TYR A 183 2.77 -5.57 -12.78
CA TYR A 183 2.16 -5.69 -11.46
C TYR A 183 0.68 -6.09 -11.54
N GLY A 184 0.30 -6.87 -12.56
CA GLY A 184 -1.05 -7.40 -12.68
C GLY A 184 -2.12 -6.32 -12.76
N HIS A 185 -1.79 -5.18 -13.37
CA HIS A 185 -2.67 -4.01 -13.54
C HIS A 185 -3.15 -3.34 -12.25
N ILE A 186 -2.50 -3.58 -11.11
CA ILE A 186 -2.81 -2.89 -9.86
C ILE A 186 -2.46 -1.41 -10.00
N THR A 187 -3.42 -0.52 -9.76
CA THR A 187 -3.22 0.93 -9.81
C THR A 187 -3.00 1.51 -8.41
N HIS A 188 -2.42 2.71 -8.31
CA HIS A 188 -2.35 3.42 -7.02
C HIS A 188 -3.74 3.74 -6.48
N ARG A 189 -4.71 3.97 -7.38
CA ARG A 189 -6.13 4.14 -7.04
C ARG A 189 -6.68 2.94 -6.27
N ASP A 190 -6.41 1.72 -6.72
CA ASP A 190 -6.90 0.51 -6.04
C ASP A 190 -6.30 0.39 -4.63
N LEU A 191 -5.02 0.73 -4.49
CA LEU A 191 -4.33 0.72 -3.20
C LEU A 191 -4.88 1.78 -2.25
N ILE A 192 -5.12 3.01 -2.74
CA ILE A 192 -5.71 4.08 -1.94
C ILE A 192 -7.11 3.68 -1.46
N ILE A 193 -7.96 3.21 -2.37
CA ILE A 193 -9.34 2.82 -2.03
C ILE A 193 -9.33 1.64 -1.06
N GLY A 194 -8.49 0.63 -1.27
CA GLY A 194 -8.37 -0.50 -0.35
C GLY A 194 -7.91 -0.10 1.05
N ALA A 195 -6.95 0.82 1.15
CA ALA A 195 -6.48 1.36 2.43
C ALA A 195 -7.58 2.14 3.14
N VAL A 196 -8.28 3.03 2.43
CA VAL A 196 -9.38 3.84 2.99
C VAL A 196 -10.54 2.95 3.45
N ARG A 197 -10.96 1.98 2.62
CA ARG A 197 -12.01 1.01 3.00
C ARG A 197 -11.61 0.20 4.24
N THR A 198 -10.34 -0.21 4.34
CA THR A 198 -9.81 -0.90 5.52
C THR A 198 -9.84 -0.01 6.76
N TYR A 199 -9.38 1.24 6.65
CA TYR A 199 -9.39 2.23 7.71
C TYR A 199 -10.80 2.53 8.21
N GLU A 200 -11.75 2.76 7.30
CA GLU A 200 -13.15 3.01 7.62
C GLU A 200 -13.81 1.81 8.30
N HIS A 201 -13.59 0.60 7.77
CA HIS A 201 -14.10 -0.64 8.35
C HIS A 201 -13.56 -0.88 9.77
N ASN A 202 -12.30 -0.50 10.03
CA ASN A 202 -11.67 -0.61 11.35
C ASN A 202 -12.02 0.56 12.28
N GLY A 203 -13.14 1.25 12.05
CA GLY A 203 -13.58 2.35 12.90
C GLY A 203 -12.68 3.57 12.84
N ARG A 204 -12.08 3.84 11.67
CA ARG A 204 -11.14 4.95 11.42
C ARG A 204 -9.90 4.84 12.31
N LYS A 205 -9.30 3.65 12.33
CA LYS A 205 -8.05 3.36 13.05
C LYS A 205 -7.10 2.57 12.16
N ASN A 206 -5.82 2.94 12.19
CA ASN A 206 -4.75 2.16 11.59
C ASN A 206 -4.51 0.86 12.37
N GLY A 207 -3.83 -0.11 11.75
CA GLY A 207 -3.54 -1.41 12.38
C GLY A 207 -4.69 -2.42 12.32
N ALA A 208 -5.52 -2.37 11.27
CA ALA A 208 -6.56 -3.37 11.05
C ALA A 208 -5.97 -4.78 10.96
N GLY A 209 -6.70 -5.77 11.50
CA GLY A 209 -6.36 -7.18 11.31
C GLY A 209 -6.41 -7.60 9.84
N VAL A 210 -5.71 -8.68 9.50
CA VAL A 210 -5.75 -9.26 8.15
C VAL A 210 -7.19 -9.63 7.80
N ALA A 211 -7.60 -9.41 6.54
CA ALA A 211 -8.91 -9.82 6.05
C ALA A 211 -9.19 -11.29 6.41
N LYS A 212 -10.30 -11.54 7.10
CA LYS A 212 -10.69 -12.90 7.47
C LYS A 212 -11.39 -13.55 6.29
N ILE A 213 -10.73 -14.57 5.73
CA ILE A 213 -11.26 -15.41 4.63
C ILE A 213 -12.56 -16.14 5.01
N SER A 214 -12.94 -16.15 6.30
CA SER A 214 -14.18 -16.73 6.80
C SER A 214 -15.45 -15.89 6.56
N ASN A 215 -15.34 -14.66 6.00
CA ASN A 215 -16.50 -13.78 5.78
C ASN A 215 -17.04 -13.87 4.33
N ARG A 216 -18.33 -14.15 4.18
CA ARG A 216 -19.06 -14.33 2.90
C ARG A 216 -18.78 -13.26 1.81
N PRO A 217 -18.70 -11.95 2.13
CA PRO A 217 -18.36 -10.92 1.14
C PRO A 217 -16.92 -11.04 0.66
N THR A 218 -15.98 -11.24 1.60
CA THR A 218 -14.54 -11.40 1.35
C THR A 218 -14.25 -12.57 0.41
N VAL A 219 -15.06 -13.63 0.44
CA VAL A 219 -14.94 -14.81 -0.43
C VAL A 219 -15.35 -14.51 -1.87
N ASN A 220 -16.44 -13.77 -2.08
CA ASN A 220 -16.84 -13.34 -3.43
C ASN A 220 -15.84 -12.32 -3.99
N ASP A 221 -15.30 -11.45 -3.12
CA ASP A 221 -14.30 -10.46 -3.50
C ASP A 221 -12.93 -11.11 -3.82
N LEU A 222 -12.58 -12.20 -3.12
CA LEU A 222 -11.42 -13.07 -3.39
C LEU A 222 -11.54 -13.77 -4.75
N VAL A 223 -12.72 -14.31 -5.05
CA VAL A 223 -13.03 -14.93 -6.36
C VAL A 223 -12.96 -13.90 -7.49
N ASN A 224 -13.23 -12.63 -7.21
CA ASN A 224 -13.16 -11.53 -8.18
C ASN A 224 -11.83 -10.73 -8.15
N ILE A 225 -10.89 -11.09 -7.26
CA ILE A 225 -9.62 -10.36 -7.03
C ILE A 225 -9.88 -8.85 -6.82
N ASP A 226 -10.89 -8.50 -6.01
CA ASP A 226 -11.11 -7.12 -5.57
C ASP A 226 -10.17 -6.80 -4.41
N ILE A 227 -9.03 -6.21 -4.76
CA ILE A 227 -7.98 -5.82 -3.83
C ILE A 227 -8.40 -4.68 -2.89
N THR A 228 -9.55 -4.04 -3.15
CA THR A 228 -10.09 -2.97 -2.31
C THR A 228 -10.91 -3.49 -1.11
N THR A 229 -11.01 -4.81 -0.96
CA THR A 229 -11.67 -5.45 0.18
C THR A 229 -11.02 -5.03 1.51
N PRO A 230 -11.80 -4.60 2.52
CA PRO A 230 -11.26 -4.24 3.83
C PRO A 230 -10.37 -5.34 4.43
N GLY A 231 -9.17 -4.96 4.85
CA GLY A 231 -8.15 -5.83 5.43
C GLY A 231 -7.10 -6.37 4.44
N TYR A 232 -7.26 -6.16 3.13
CA TYR A 232 -6.24 -6.49 2.12
C TYR A 232 -5.13 -5.45 2.08
N VAL A 233 -5.48 -4.21 1.75
CA VAL A 233 -4.54 -3.10 1.75
C VAL A 233 -4.57 -2.42 3.10
N ARG A 234 -3.49 -2.57 3.86
CA ARG A 234 -3.36 -2.06 5.24
C ARG A 234 -2.38 -0.89 5.35
N ILE A 235 -2.11 -0.23 4.24
CA ILE A 235 -1.34 1.02 4.21
C ILE A 235 -2.04 2.01 5.15
N PRO A 236 -1.31 2.65 6.07
CA PRO A 236 -1.93 3.50 7.07
C PRO A 236 -2.50 4.77 6.44
N VAL A 237 -3.54 5.33 7.06
CA VAL A 237 -4.27 6.52 6.60
C VAL A 237 -4.21 7.61 7.68
N CYS A 238 -3.83 8.84 7.31
CA CYS A 238 -3.88 10.00 8.20
C CYS A 238 -3.85 11.32 7.42
N GLY A 239 -4.06 12.43 8.14
CA GLY A 239 -3.95 13.77 7.57
C GLY A 239 -2.50 14.24 7.40
N PRO A 240 -2.24 15.23 6.54
CA PRO A 240 -0.89 15.72 6.26
C PRO A 240 -0.18 16.28 7.50
N ALA A 241 -0.91 16.99 8.37
CA ALA A 241 -0.33 17.57 9.58
C ALA A 241 0.09 16.52 10.62
N GLU A 242 -0.71 15.47 10.79
CA GLU A 242 -0.39 14.33 11.66
C GLU A 242 0.84 13.58 11.14
N ALA A 243 0.82 13.20 9.85
CA ALA A 243 1.95 12.55 9.20
C ALA A 243 3.24 13.33 9.37
N TYR A 244 3.18 14.65 9.15
CA TYR A 244 4.34 15.51 9.22
C TYR A 244 4.85 15.69 10.66
N ALA A 245 3.95 15.82 11.64
CA ALA A 245 4.32 15.91 13.05
C ALA A 245 5.04 14.63 13.53
N ASN A 246 4.53 13.46 13.15
CA ASN A 246 5.16 12.18 13.45
C ASN A 246 6.52 12.03 12.76
N TRP A 247 6.63 12.51 11.52
CA TRP A 247 7.90 12.54 10.80
C TRP A 247 8.90 13.53 11.42
N LEU A 248 8.46 14.68 11.91
CA LEU A 248 9.32 15.65 12.59
C LEU A 248 9.80 15.14 13.94
N ALA A 249 8.95 14.39 14.65
CA ALA A 249 9.26 13.80 15.94
C ALA A 249 10.25 12.63 15.87
N ILE A 250 11.00 12.42 14.77
CA ILE A 250 11.95 11.30 14.56
C ILE A 250 12.95 11.11 15.71
N ASP A 251 13.28 12.15 16.49
CA ASP A 251 14.11 11.99 17.69
C ASP A 251 13.41 11.15 18.81
N ASN A 252 12.09 11.01 18.74
CA ASN A 252 11.23 10.27 19.67
C ASN A 252 10.31 9.22 18.99
N ALA A 253 10.19 9.23 17.67
CA ALA A 253 9.25 8.40 16.93
C ALA A 253 9.88 7.08 16.47
N ASP A 254 9.27 6.00 16.93
CA ASP A 254 9.58 4.63 16.57
C ASP A 254 9.37 4.46 15.06
N ARG A 255 10.41 4.74 14.24
CA ARG A 255 10.47 4.41 12.80
C ARG A 255 10.29 2.91 12.52
N ARG A 256 9.96 2.11 13.53
CA ARG A 256 9.64 0.69 13.49
C ARG A 256 8.14 0.44 13.72
N ASP A 257 7.35 1.45 14.07
CA ASP A 257 5.90 1.34 14.19
C ASP A 257 5.31 1.10 12.78
N PRO A 258 4.58 -0.03 12.56
CA PRO A 258 3.91 -0.33 11.29
C PRO A 258 2.91 0.74 10.82
N GLY A 259 2.46 1.59 11.73
CA GLY A 259 1.57 2.72 11.44
C GLY A 259 2.30 4.00 11.03
N PHE A 260 3.62 4.09 11.14
CA PHE A 260 4.38 5.30 10.76
C PHE A 260 4.20 5.65 9.27
N PRO A 261 3.98 6.93 8.91
CA PRO A 261 3.94 8.13 9.77
C PRO A 261 2.55 8.49 10.33
N CYS A 262 1.56 7.59 10.29
CA CYS A 262 0.21 7.80 10.80
C CYS A 262 -0.05 7.10 12.15
N ASN A 263 0.99 6.98 12.96
CA ASN A 263 0.90 6.52 14.34
C ASN A 263 0.52 7.71 15.24
N LYS A 264 -0.10 7.47 16.39
CA LYS A 264 -0.28 8.56 17.35
C LYS A 264 1.05 8.80 18.06
N VAL A 265 1.52 10.05 18.13
CA VAL A 265 2.54 10.42 19.11
C VAL A 265 1.96 10.11 20.49
N GLY A 266 2.61 9.22 21.23
CA GLY A 266 2.29 8.95 22.64
C GLY A 266 2.64 10.11 23.54
#